data_AF-A0A9D8IXA5-F1
#
_entry.id   AF-A0A9D8IXA5-F1
#
_cell.length_a   1.000
_cell.length_b   1.000
_cell.length_c   1.000
_cell.angle_alpha   90.00
_cell.angle_beta   90.00
_cell.angle_gamma   90.00
#
_symmetry.space_group_name_H-M   'P 1'
#
loop_
_entity.id
_entity.type
_entity.pdbx_description
1 polymer ?
#
loop_
_entity_poly.entity_id
_entity_poly.type
_entity_poly.pdbx_seq_one_letter_code
_entity_poly.pdbx_strand_id
1 'polypeptide(L)'
;MPEYQKHLYMIVYPINALVASQIPPEKFAEHYTIGSAKHFSGKVIFVELDINFRNPYFEIDKYLELTVAHADGTPKKTKFISSYAVLEHVDLTALRDLFLVTVNGKSLKISSAPYTAVNEPGFIRIYQEITPLGNLVASTLDQRSFGKFITSQTKSKGAPKIIFTQFELNVEEYLAQHQSLDMVQSPIPDVHPARLYNCLIELKKNPDKRTKTVGLNSAFFEASYRLIRHGFWFAAGEELLFYPMPSAEVLERDHYPWWKYTQ
;
A
#
# COMPACT_ATOMS: atom_id res chain seq x y z
N MET A 1 -9.05 -33.13 16.23
CA MET A 1 -8.16 -32.31 15.39
C MET A 1 -8.05 -30.95 16.05
N PRO A 2 -6.86 -30.31 16.12
CA PRO A 2 -6.74 -28.97 16.67
C PRO A 2 -7.63 -27.99 15.89
N GLU A 3 -8.46 -27.23 16.60
CA GLU A 3 -9.31 -26.20 16.02
C GLU A 3 -8.54 -24.88 16.02
N TYR A 4 -8.17 -24.42 14.83
CA TYR A 4 -7.47 -23.15 14.65
C TYR A 4 -8.46 -22.05 14.29
N GLN A 5 -8.26 -20.87 14.88
CA GLN A 5 -8.99 -19.66 14.49
C GLN A 5 -8.75 -19.36 13.01
N LYS A 6 -9.82 -18.98 12.30
CA LYS A 6 -9.75 -18.59 10.88
C LYS A 6 -9.67 -17.09 10.75
N HIS A 7 -8.91 -16.64 9.76
CA HIS A 7 -8.67 -15.24 9.43
C HIS A 7 -8.94 -15.01 7.94
N LEU A 8 -9.32 -13.78 7.61
CA LEU A 8 -9.39 -13.29 6.23
C LEU A 8 -8.31 -12.23 6.03
N TYR A 9 -7.44 -12.44 5.05
CA TYR A 9 -6.40 -11.49 4.68
C TYR A 9 -6.59 -11.02 3.26
N MET A 10 -6.65 -9.72 3.06
CA MET A 10 -6.59 -9.09 1.74
C MET A 10 -5.14 -8.63 1.49
N ILE A 11 -4.46 -9.29 0.58
CA ILE A 11 -3.16 -8.86 0.08
C ILE A 11 -3.40 -7.73 -0.91
N VAL A 12 -2.69 -6.63 -0.73
CA VAL A 12 -2.76 -5.44 -1.59
C VAL A 12 -1.44 -5.14 -2.27
N TYR A 13 -0.36 -5.84 -1.91
CA TYR A 13 0.91 -5.81 -2.61
C TYR A 13 1.67 -7.12 -2.36
N PRO A 14 2.30 -7.75 -3.38
CA PRO A 14 2.39 -7.31 -4.78
C PRO A 14 1.17 -7.68 -5.64
N ILE A 15 0.22 -8.45 -5.08
CA ILE A 15 -1.02 -8.85 -5.75
C ILE A 15 -2.23 -8.28 -5.01
N ASN A 16 -3.39 -8.32 -5.67
CA ASN A 16 -4.69 -8.03 -5.09
C ASN A 16 -5.44 -9.37 -4.92
N ALA A 17 -5.44 -9.92 -3.69
CA ALA A 17 -5.99 -11.26 -3.43
C ALA A 17 -6.64 -11.37 -2.05
N LEU A 18 -7.70 -12.16 -1.95
CA LEU A 18 -8.40 -12.49 -0.70
C LEU A 18 -8.08 -13.93 -0.33
N VAL A 19 -7.60 -14.14 0.89
CA VAL A 19 -7.10 -15.42 1.37
C VAL A 19 -7.73 -15.75 2.73
N ALA A 20 -8.22 -16.97 2.88
CA ALA A 20 -8.54 -17.55 4.18
C ALA A 20 -7.32 -18.27 4.75
N SER A 21 -7.14 -18.19 6.07
CA SER A 21 -5.98 -18.74 6.76
C SER A 21 -6.33 -19.22 8.18
N GLN A 22 -5.60 -20.22 8.67
CA GLN A 22 -5.63 -20.69 10.07
C GLN A 22 -4.44 -20.20 10.89
N ILE A 23 -3.60 -19.32 10.34
CA ILE A 23 -2.43 -18.77 11.03
C ILE A 23 -2.63 -17.26 11.31
N PRO A 24 -2.14 -16.77 12.47
CA PRO A 24 -2.22 -15.36 12.84
C PRO A 24 -1.36 -14.48 11.90
N PRO A 25 -1.57 -13.16 11.87
CA PRO A 25 -0.99 -12.27 10.87
C PRO A 25 0.55 -12.26 10.87
N GLU A 26 1.19 -12.40 12.04
CA GLU A 26 2.66 -12.48 12.13
C GLU A 26 3.20 -13.74 11.43
N LYS A 27 2.50 -14.86 11.57
CA LYS A 27 2.85 -16.12 10.90
C LYS A 27 2.49 -16.10 9.42
N PHE A 28 1.42 -15.40 9.05
CA PHE A 28 1.04 -15.18 7.66
C PHE A 28 2.10 -14.35 6.92
N ALA A 29 2.62 -13.30 7.56
CA ALA A 29 3.71 -12.47 7.05
C ALA A 29 4.99 -13.28 6.81
N GLU A 30 5.41 -14.09 7.78
CA GLU A 30 6.56 -15.02 7.64
C GLU A 30 6.34 -16.01 6.49
N HIS A 31 5.12 -16.58 6.38
CA HIS A 31 4.81 -17.56 5.35
C HIS A 31 4.91 -17.01 3.93
N TYR A 32 4.43 -15.77 3.69
CA TYR A 32 4.40 -15.18 2.35
C TYR A 32 5.74 -14.65 1.85
N THR A 33 6.67 -14.35 2.75
CA THR A 33 7.98 -13.77 2.41
C THR A 33 9.12 -14.78 2.47
N ILE A 34 9.04 -15.75 3.39
CA ILE A 34 10.07 -16.79 3.61
C ILE A 34 9.65 -18.12 2.96
N GLY A 35 8.36 -18.31 2.65
CA GLY A 35 7.79 -19.58 2.22
C GLY A 35 7.71 -19.81 0.70
N SER A 36 8.34 -20.91 0.28
CA SER A 36 8.39 -21.49 -1.08
C SER A 36 9.31 -20.77 -2.06
N ALA A 37 10.18 -21.55 -2.70
CA ALA A 37 11.19 -21.16 -3.70
C ALA A 37 10.64 -20.50 -4.99
N LYS A 38 9.37 -20.06 -4.99
CA LYS A 38 8.68 -19.51 -6.16
C LYS A 38 8.68 -17.98 -6.22
N HIS A 39 8.82 -17.27 -5.10
CA HIS A 39 8.88 -15.80 -5.07
C HIS A 39 9.76 -15.32 -3.91
N PHE A 40 11.05 -15.14 -4.18
CA PHE A 40 12.02 -14.58 -3.24
C PHE A 40 12.48 -13.22 -3.79
N SER A 41 11.76 -12.13 -3.46
CA SER A 41 12.25 -10.75 -3.62
C SER A 41 11.36 -9.65 -3.02
N GLY A 42 10.13 -9.92 -2.57
CA GLY A 42 9.12 -8.86 -2.42
C GLY A 42 8.81 -8.36 -1.01
N LYS A 43 8.53 -7.06 -0.91
CA LYS A 43 7.64 -6.48 0.13
C LYS A 43 6.26 -7.10 0.00
N VAL A 44 5.60 -7.33 1.12
CA VAL A 44 4.19 -7.75 1.14
C VAL A 44 3.42 -6.77 2.00
N ILE A 45 2.27 -6.34 1.51
CA ILE A 45 1.30 -5.57 2.30
C ILE A 45 -0.02 -6.31 2.25
N PHE A 46 -0.58 -6.54 3.43
CA PHE A 46 -1.92 -7.11 3.55
C PHE A 46 -2.69 -6.46 4.68
N VAL A 47 -4.01 -6.60 4.64
CA VAL A 47 -4.95 -6.10 5.64
C VAL A 47 -5.71 -7.29 6.19
N GLU A 48 -5.86 -7.38 7.51
CA GLU A 48 -6.81 -8.31 8.11
C GLU A 48 -8.24 -7.76 7.93
N LEU A 49 -9.16 -8.61 7.49
CA LEU A 49 -10.56 -8.24 7.35
C LEU A 49 -11.36 -8.76 8.54
N ASP A 50 -12.50 -8.12 8.82
CA ASP A 50 -13.53 -8.73 9.66
C ASP A 50 -13.88 -10.13 9.13
N ILE A 51 -13.76 -11.16 9.98
CA ILE A 51 -14.08 -12.55 9.63
C ILE A 51 -15.54 -12.73 9.18
N ASN A 52 -16.43 -11.81 9.56
CA ASN A 52 -17.84 -11.80 9.19
C ASN A 52 -18.13 -11.01 7.90
N PHE A 53 -17.14 -10.37 7.29
CA PHE A 53 -17.31 -9.66 6.03
C PHE A 53 -17.80 -10.61 4.93
N ARG A 54 -18.86 -10.22 4.22
CA ARG A 54 -19.41 -10.97 3.08
C ARG A 54 -19.74 -10.00 1.96
N ASN A 55 -19.45 -10.42 0.73
CA ASN A 55 -19.83 -9.69 -0.48
C ASN A 55 -20.19 -10.71 -1.57
N PRO A 56 -21.24 -10.50 -2.38
CA PRO A 56 -21.65 -11.43 -3.44
C PRO A 56 -20.55 -11.78 -4.45
N TYR A 57 -19.52 -10.94 -4.59
CA TYR A 57 -18.38 -11.20 -5.46
C TYR A 57 -17.47 -12.34 -4.94
N PHE A 58 -17.56 -12.70 -3.66
CA PHE A 58 -16.68 -13.71 -3.03
C PHE A 58 -17.48 -14.89 -2.43
N GLU A 59 -17.08 -16.13 -2.75
CA GLU A 59 -17.62 -17.33 -2.10
C GLU A 59 -16.97 -17.59 -0.71
N ILE A 60 -16.95 -16.60 0.18
CA ILE A 60 -16.15 -16.64 1.43
C ILE A 60 -16.47 -17.86 2.30
N ASP A 61 -17.75 -18.16 2.54
CA ASP A 61 -18.15 -19.27 3.42
C ASP A 61 -17.63 -20.63 2.92
N LYS A 62 -17.82 -20.91 1.63
CA LYS A 62 -17.30 -22.11 0.96
C LYS A 62 -15.79 -22.26 1.17
N TYR A 63 -15.03 -21.18 0.99
CA TYR A 63 -13.57 -21.25 1.13
C TYR A 63 -13.11 -21.29 2.60
N LEU A 64 -13.86 -20.69 3.53
CA LEU A 64 -13.63 -20.87 4.97
C LEU A 64 -13.87 -22.32 5.39
N GLU A 65 -14.92 -22.98 4.90
CA GLU A 65 -15.17 -24.42 5.13
C GLU A 65 -14.02 -25.29 4.62
N LEU A 66 -13.44 -24.94 3.48
CA LEU A 66 -12.26 -25.63 2.92
C LEU A 66 -10.94 -25.29 3.62
N THR A 67 -10.94 -24.33 4.54
CA THR A 67 -9.75 -23.91 5.29
C THR A 67 -9.67 -24.71 6.58
N VAL A 68 -9.20 -25.94 6.46
CA VAL A 68 -9.05 -26.92 7.56
C VAL A 68 -7.61 -27.41 7.66
N ALA A 69 -7.23 -27.86 8.85
CA ALA A 69 -5.90 -28.37 9.12
C ALA A 69 -5.54 -29.53 8.17
N HIS A 70 -4.26 -29.65 7.84
CA HIS A 70 -3.74 -30.76 7.06
C HIS A 70 -3.88 -32.08 7.84
N ALA A 71 -3.73 -33.21 7.15
CA ALA A 71 -3.83 -34.54 7.76
C ALA A 71 -2.82 -34.76 8.89
N ASP A 72 -1.67 -34.08 8.83
CA ASP A 72 -0.62 -34.07 9.88
C ASP A 72 -0.94 -33.14 11.07
N GLY A 73 -2.11 -32.48 11.06
CA GLY A 73 -2.56 -31.56 12.10
C GLY A 73 -2.03 -30.13 11.98
N THR A 74 -1.18 -29.83 10.99
CA THR A 74 -0.66 -28.48 10.79
C THR A 74 -1.74 -27.53 10.24
N PRO A 75 -1.75 -26.24 10.63
CA PRO A 75 -2.78 -25.30 10.21
C PRO A 75 -2.68 -25.01 8.70
N LYS A 76 -3.83 -24.80 8.06
CA LYS A 76 -3.90 -24.32 6.68
C LYS A 76 -3.37 -22.89 6.60
N LYS A 77 -2.19 -22.72 6.01
CA LYS A 77 -1.55 -21.40 5.92
C LYS A 77 -2.29 -20.46 4.96
N THR A 78 -2.74 -20.97 3.82
CA THR A 78 -3.40 -20.18 2.78
C THR A 78 -4.45 -20.98 2.02
N LYS A 79 -5.60 -20.37 1.77
CA LYS A 79 -6.62 -20.81 0.82
C LYS A 79 -7.16 -19.57 0.10
N PHE A 80 -6.85 -19.43 -1.18
CA PHE A 80 -7.32 -18.31 -1.99
C PHE A 80 -8.84 -18.38 -2.18
N ILE A 81 -9.50 -17.24 -1.95
CA ILE A 81 -10.93 -17.00 -2.18
C ILE A 81 -11.10 -16.27 -3.51
N SER A 82 -10.31 -15.24 -3.75
CA SER A 82 -10.24 -14.51 -5.02
C SER A 82 -8.84 -13.95 -5.24
N SER A 83 -8.46 -13.74 -6.49
CA SER A 83 -7.16 -13.20 -6.90
C SER A 83 -7.28 -11.98 -7.82
N TYR A 84 -8.48 -11.41 -7.95
CA TYR A 84 -8.76 -10.29 -8.83
C TYR A 84 -9.84 -9.37 -8.25
N ALA A 85 -9.70 -8.07 -8.49
CA ALA A 85 -10.63 -7.01 -8.11
C ALA A 85 -11.09 -7.03 -6.63
N VAL A 86 -10.28 -7.56 -5.72
CA VAL A 86 -10.65 -7.78 -4.33
C VAL A 86 -10.92 -6.46 -3.62
N LEU A 87 -9.96 -5.51 -3.64
CA LEU A 87 -10.13 -4.23 -2.96
C LEU A 87 -11.40 -3.51 -3.41
N GLU A 88 -11.72 -3.55 -4.70
CA GLU A 88 -12.90 -2.93 -5.30
C GLU A 88 -14.20 -3.48 -4.67
N HIS A 89 -14.21 -4.74 -4.26
CA HIS A 89 -15.35 -5.44 -3.67
C HIS A 89 -15.31 -5.53 -2.14
N VAL A 90 -14.29 -4.98 -1.47
CA VAL A 90 -14.20 -4.92 0.01
C VAL A 90 -14.65 -3.55 0.51
N ASP A 91 -15.54 -3.53 1.51
CA ASP A 91 -15.97 -2.30 2.16
C ASP A 91 -14.89 -1.79 3.11
N LEU A 92 -14.65 -0.47 3.14
CA LEU A 92 -13.57 0.09 3.95
C LEU A 92 -13.79 -0.16 5.45
N THR A 93 -15.04 -0.30 5.88
CA THR A 93 -15.41 -0.64 7.28
C THR A 93 -15.05 -2.06 7.68
N ALA A 94 -14.83 -2.95 6.72
CA ALA A 94 -14.39 -4.32 6.97
C ALA A 94 -12.86 -4.42 7.20
N LEU A 95 -12.11 -3.38 6.82
CA LEU A 95 -10.66 -3.33 6.99
C LEU A 95 -10.31 -3.16 8.47
N ARG A 96 -9.49 -4.08 9.00
CA ARG A 96 -8.94 -4.02 10.36
C ARG A 96 -7.52 -3.48 10.31
N ASP A 97 -6.55 -4.19 10.86
CA ASP A 97 -5.16 -3.75 10.88
C ASP A 97 -4.44 -3.99 9.54
N LEU A 98 -3.61 -3.03 9.15
CA LEU A 98 -2.70 -3.11 8.01
C LEU A 98 -1.36 -3.68 8.48
N PHE A 99 -0.78 -4.58 7.69
CA PHE A 99 0.51 -5.20 7.98
C PHE A 99 1.50 -4.90 6.86
N LEU A 100 2.62 -4.26 7.22
CA LEU A 100 3.73 -4.01 6.32
C LEU A 100 4.81 -5.05 6.57
N VAL A 101 5.16 -5.84 5.56
CA VAL A 101 6.11 -6.94 5.70
C VAL A 101 7.41 -6.63 4.98
N THR A 102 8.53 -6.83 5.67
CA THR A 102 9.89 -6.75 5.12
C THR A 102 10.27 -8.06 4.43
N VAL A 103 11.30 -8.02 3.59
CA VAL A 103 11.80 -9.19 2.82
C VAL A 103 12.20 -10.39 3.68
N ASN A 104 12.50 -10.19 4.96
CA ASN A 104 12.85 -11.25 5.91
C ASN A 104 11.67 -11.68 6.80
N GLY A 105 10.45 -11.32 6.43
CA GLY A 105 9.21 -11.76 7.07
C GLY A 105 8.88 -11.14 8.41
N LYS A 106 9.48 -9.98 8.74
CA LYS A 106 9.02 -9.18 9.88
C LYS A 106 7.84 -8.35 9.43
N SER A 107 6.79 -8.30 10.25
CA SER A 107 5.62 -7.46 10.04
C SER A 107 5.58 -6.29 11.01
N LEU A 108 5.13 -5.14 10.52
CA LEU A 108 4.70 -4.00 11.31
C LEU A 108 3.19 -3.92 11.21
N LYS A 109 2.50 -4.03 12.34
CA LYS A 109 1.06 -3.81 12.47
C LYS A 109 0.77 -2.32 12.57
N ILE A 110 -0.20 -1.84 11.80
CA ILE A 110 -0.68 -0.47 11.81
C ILE A 110 -2.20 -0.49 11.93
N SER A 111 -2.71 0.11 13.00
CA SER A 111 -4.15 0.30 13.19
C SER A 111 -4.61 1.58 12.50
N SER A 112 -5.85 1.60 12.03
CA SER A 112 -6.41 2.78 11.42
C SER A 112 -6.63 3.91 12.43
N ALA A 113 -6.57 5.15 11.97
CA ALA A 113 -6.83 6.34 12.78
C ALA A 113 -7.51 7.43 11.94
N PRO A 114 -8.27 8.35 12.57
CA PRO A 114 -8.79 9.51 11.86
C PRO A 114 -7.67 10.33 11.20
N TYR A 115 -7.84 10.66 9.93
CA TYR A 115 -6.91 11.55 9.23
C TYR A 115 -7.27 13.01 9.54
N THR A 116 -6.51 13.65 10.43
CA THR A 116 -6.80 15.00 10.96
C THR A 116 -5.97 16.11 10.34
N ALA A 117 -4.99 15.79 9.49
CA ALA A 117 -4.12 16.81 8.91
C ALA A 117 -4.92 17.82 8.07
N VAL A 118 -4.51 19.09 8.18
CA VAL A 118 -4.95 20.19 7.33
C VAL A 118 -3.79 20.49 6.40
N ASN A 119 -4.01 20.29 5.10
CA ASN A 119 -2.99 20.46 4.10
C ASN A 119 -3.10 21.85 3.49
N GLU A 120 -2.02 22.60 3.54
CA GLU A 120 -1.93 23.86 2.82
C GLU A 120 -1.98 23.60 1.29
N PRO A 121 -2.62 24.50 0.52
CA PRO A 121 -2.65 24.43 -0.93
C PRO A 121 -1.27 24.79 -1.52
N GLY A 122 -1.09 24.53 -2.82
CA GLY A 122 0.10 24.95 -3.57
C GLY A 122 1.28 23.97 -3.55
N PHE A 123 1.26 22.95 -2.68
CA PHE A 123 2.30 21.92 -2.67
C PHE A 123 2.07 20.84 -3.73
N ILE A 124 3.15 20.45 -4.41
CA ILE A 124 3.19 19.22 -5.21
C ILE A 124 3.62 18.07 -4.31
N ARG A 125 2.86 16.98 -4.34
CA ARG A 125 3.07 15.74 -3.57
C ARG A 125 3.36 14.59 -4.52
N ILE A 126 4.13 13.62 -4.05
CA ILE A 126 4.41 12.39 -4.81
C ILE A 126 3.63 11.24 -4.20
N TYR A 127 2.67 10.71 -4.94
CA TYR A 127 1.87 9.56 -4.54
C TYR A 127 2.32 8.30 -5.26
N GLN A 128 2.46 7.23 -4.51
CA GLN A 128 2.59 5.89 -5.04
C GLN A 128 1.23 5.20 -4.89
N GLU A 129 0.56 5.00 -6.02
CA GLU A 129 -0.63 4.15 -6.11
C GLU A 129 -0.17 2.69 -5.92
N ILE A 130 -0.80 1.93 -5.02
CA ILE A 130 -0.36 0.57 -4.71
C ILE A 130 -1.23 -0.46 -5.44
N THR A 131 -2.53 -0.40 -5.22
CA THR A 131 -3.50 -1.32 -5.83
C THR A 131 -4.84 -0.60 -6.02
N PRO A 132 -5.50 -0.71 -7.19
CA PRO A 132 -5.17 -1.61 -8.31
C PRO A 132 -4.28 -0.99 -9.42
N LEU A 133 -3.94 0.30 -9.35
CA LEU A 133 -3.32 1.02 -10.47
C LEU A 133 -1.78 0.90 -10.55
N GLY A 134 -1.07 1.14 -9.44
CA GLY A 134 0.39 0.94 -9.36
C GLY A 134 1.28 2.11 -9.81
N ASN A 135 0.75 3.23 -10.31
CA ASN A 135 1.57 4.31 -10.85
C ASN A 135 2.25 5.16 -9.76
N LEU A 136 3.37 5.78 -10.12
CA LEU A 136 3.95 6.90 -9.39
C LEU A 136 3.44 8.21 -9.98
N VAL A 137 2.80 9.05 -9.16
CA VAL A 137 2.07 10.24 -9.60
C VAL A 137 2.52 11.47 -8.82
N ALA A 138 2.87 12.53 -9.53
CA ALA A 138 3.00 13.86 -8.95
C ALA A 138 1.63 14.56 -9.01
N SER A 139 1.21 15.19 -7.91
CA SER A 139 -0.09 15.88 -7.84
C SER A 139 -0.08 17.12 -6.98
N THR A 140 -0.85 18.13 -7.37
CA THR A 140 -1.14 19.32 -6.55
C THR A 140 -2.25 19.09 -5.52
N LEU A 141 -2.94 17.95 -5.60
CA LEU A 141 -4.03 17.57 -4.70
C LEU A 141 -3.46 17.03 -3.37
N ASP A 142 -4.13 17.36 -2.28
CA ASP A 142 -3.91 16.70 -1.00
C ASP A 142 -4.49 15.27 -1.01
N GLN A 143 -4.33 14.52 0.06
CA GLN A 143 -4.62 13.09 0.12
C GLN A 143 -6.11 12.80 0.02
N ARG A 144 -6.95 13.63 0.66
CA ARG A 144 -8.40 13.57 0.54
C ARG A 144 -8.84 13.84 -0.90
N SER A 145 -8.34 14.93 -1.48
CA SER A 145 -8.70 15.34 -2.84
C SER A 145 -8.16 14.39 -3.89
N PHE A 146 -6.96 13.83 -3.70
CA PHE A 146 -6.35 12.84 -4.59
C PHE A 146 -7.14 11.54 -4.57
N GLY A 147 -7.45 11.01 -3.38
CA GLY A 147 -8.27 9.80 -3.22
C GLY A 147 -9.64 9.95 -3.89
N LYS A 148 -10.33 11.06 -3.64
CA LYS A 148 -11.60 11.38 -4.31
C LYS A 148 -11.45 11.53 -5.82
N PHE A 149 -10.39 12.20 -6.27
CA PHE A 149 -10.14 12.42 -7.69
C PHE A 149 -10.00 11.08 -8.43
N ILE A 150 -9.13 10.21 -7.95
CA ILE A 150 -8.85 8.90 -8.55
C ILE A 150 -10.07 7.98 -8.50
N THR A 151 -10.89 8.06 -7.44
CA THR A 151 -12.02 7.14 -7.26
C THR A 151 -13.33 7.58 -7.88
N SER A 152 -13.51 8.89 -8.12
CA SER A 152 -14.81 9.42 -8.57
C SER A 152 -14.76 10.48 -9.67
N GLN A 153 -13.63 11.18 -9.87
CA GLN A 153 -13.55 12.34 -10.79
C GLN A 153 -12.76 12.05 -12.07
N THR A 154 -12.14 10.89 -12.20
CA THR A 154 -11.50 10.42 -13.44
C THR A 154 -11.96 9.01 -13.79
N LYS A 155 -12.32 8.79 -15.05
CA LYS A 155 -12.67 7.44 -15.57
C LYS A 155 -11.50 6.74 -16.24
N SER A 156 -10.60 7.50 -16.89
CA SER A 156 -9.51 6.92 -17.69
C SER A 156 -8.27 6.55 -16.88
N LYS A 157 -8.14 7.12 -15.67
CA LYS A 157 -6.98 6.94 -14.78
C LYS A 157 -7.43 6.63 -13.35
N GLY A 158 -8.64 6.13 -13.20
CA GLY A 158 -9.29 5.93 -11.92
C GLY A 158 -9.58 4.47 -11.64
N ALA A 159 -9.89 4.18 -10.38
CA ALA A 159 -10.38 2.89 -9.91
C ALA A 159 -11.42 3.15 -8.82
N PRO A 160 -12.49 2.34 -8.68
CA PRO A 160 -13.56 2.63 -7.72
C PRO A 160 -13.05 2.70 -6.27
N LYS A 161 -11.99 1.94 -5.96
CA LYS A 161 -11.27 1.98 -4.69
C LYS A 161 -9.77 1.88 -4.96
N ILE A 162 -8.97 2.48 -4.09
CA ILE A 162 -7.52 2.47 -4.22
C ILE A 162 -6.83 2.52 -2.85
N ILE A 163 -5.74 1.78 -2.71
CA ILE A 163 -4.73 2.04 -1.67
C ILE A 163 -3.55 2.80 -2.27
N PHE A 164 -3.09 3.85 -1.58
CA PHE A 164 -1.92 4.63 -1.98
C PHE A 164 -1.14 5.13 -0.76
N THR A 165 0.09 5.56 -0.99
CA THR A 165 0.94 6.25 -0.01
C THR A 165 1.56 7.50 -0.62
N GLN A 166 2.19 8.33 0.21
CA GLN A 166 2.91 9.52 -0.20
C GLN A 166 4.39 9.36 0.16
N PHE A 167 5.26 9.60 -0.83
CA PHE A 167 6.69 9.69 -0.58
C PHE A 167 7.11 11.07 -0.08
N GLU A 168 8.09 11.08 0.81
CA GLU A 168 8.75 12.27 1.30
C GLU A 168 9.64 12.86 0.19
N LEU A 169 9.33 14.09 -0.20
CA LEU A 169 10.12 14.87 -1.14
C LEU A 169 9.82 16.34 -0.95
N ASN A 170 10.85 17.13 -0.62
CA ASN A 170 10.78 18.57 -0.71
C ASN A 170 10.93 19.00 -2.17
N VAL A 171 9.80 19.20 -2.86
CA VAL A 171 9.78 19.52 -4.30
C VAL A 171 10.48 20.84 -4.61
N GLU A 172 10.36 21.85 -3.76
CA GLU A 172 10.97 23.16 -4.00
C GLU A 172 12.49 23.09 -3.93
N GLU A 173 13.01 22.45 -2.89
CA GLU A 173 14.43 22.20 -2.71
C GLU A 173 14.99 21.31 -3.82
N TYR A 174 14.27 20.23 -4.16
CA TYR A 174 14.64 19.37 -5.28
C TYR A 174 14.76 20.18 -6.58
N LEU A 175 13.75 20.99 -6.94
CA LEU A 175 13.81 21.79 -8.16
C LEU A 175 14.94 22.84 -8.13
N ALA A 176 15.24 23.43 -6.97
CA ALA A 176 16.30 24.42 -6.82
C ALA A 176 17.71 23.81 -7.02
N GLN A 177 17.94 22.61 -6.50
CA GLN A 177 19.23 21.91 -6.59
C GLN A 177 19.49 21.30 -7.98
N HIS A 178 18.45 21.14 -8.81
CA HIS A 178 18.49 20.32 -10.02
C HIS A 178 18.37 21.11 -11.33
N GLN A 179 18.61 22.42 -11.29
CA GLN A 179 18.45 23.31 -12.44
C GLN A 179 19.39 22.99 -13.62
N SER A 180 20.60 22.48 -13.35
CA SER A 180 21.58 22.10 -14.38
C SER A 180 21.45 20.65 -14.87
N LEU A 181 20.70 19.79 -14.17
CA LEU A 181 20.52 18.35 -14.43
C LEU A 181 21.83 17.50 -14.47
N ASP A 182 22.96 18.02 -14.01
CA ASP A 182 24.24 17.29 -14.02
C ASP A 182 24.35 16.28 -12.87
N MET A 183 24.60 15.00 -13.21
CA MET A 183 24.93 13.89 -12.29
C MET A 183 24.02 13.72 -11.06
N VAL A 184 22.71 13.70 -11.28
CA VAL A 184 21.73 13.54 -10.21
C VAL A 184 21.33 12.08 -10.02
N GLN A 185 21.35 11.59 -8.78
CA GLN A 185 20.57 10.40 -8.40
C GLN A 185 19.13 10.79 -8.05
N SER A 186 18.16 9.99 -8.49
CA SER A 186 16.76 10.24 -8.17
C SER A 186 16.52 9.98 -6.68
N PRO A 187 15.79 10.85 -5.97
CA PRO A 187 15.40 10.60 -4.57
C PRO A 187 14.40 9.44 -4.45
N ILE A 188 13.79 9.03 -5.56
CA ILE A 188 12.86 7.91 -5.63
C ILE A 188 13.49 6.81 -6.49
N PRO A 189 13.62 5.57 -5.97
CA PRO A 189 14.15 4.44 -6.73
C PRO A 189 13.39 4.18 -8.03
N ASP A 190 14.09 3.63 -9.03
CA ASP A 190 13.53 3.29 -10.36
C ASP A 190 12.88 4.44 -11.13
N VAL A 191 13.12 5.69 -10.72
CA VAL A 191 12.65 6.88 -11.42
C VAL A 191 13.84 7.59 -12.05
N HIS A 192 13.74 7.88 -13.35
CA HIS A 192 14.75 8.69 -14.01
C HIS A 192 14.68 10.15 -13.50
N PRO A 193 15.78 10.74 -12.98
CA PRO A 193 15.78 12.10 -12.42
C PRO A 193 15.19 13.16 -13.35
N ALA A 194 15.60 13.18 -14.62
CA ALA A 194 15.05 14.13 -15.60
C ALA A 194 13.53 13.96 -15.81
N ARG A 195 13.00 12.74 -15.70
CA ARG A 195 11.56 12.48 -15.82
C ARG A 195 10.81 13.08 -14.63
N LEU A 196 11.30 12.86 -13.41
CA LEU A 196 10.74 13.45 -12.20
C LEU A 196 10.76 14.98 -12.29
N TYR A 197 11.94 15.57 -12.56
CA TYR A 197 12.11 17.01 -12.72
C TYR A 197 11.15 17.62 -13.74
N ASN A 198 11.07 17.05 -14.94
CA ASN A 198 10.17 17.54 -16.00
C ASN A 198 8.70 17.48 -15.60
N CYS A 199 8.26 16.41 -14.92
CA CYS A 199 6.88 16.29 -14.43
C CYS A 199 6.56 17.36 -13.38
N LEU A 200 7.50 17.64 -12.46
CA LEU A 200 7.35 18.64 -11.41
C LEU A 200 7.29 20.06 -11.99
N ILE A 201 8.20 20.40 -12.92
CA ILE A 201 8.18 21.69 -13.62
C ILE A 201 6.90 21.88 -14.43
N GLU A 202 6.41 20.84 -15.10
CA GLU A 202 5.18 20.89 -15.89
C GLU A 202 3.96 21.20 -15.01
N LEU A 203 3.85 20.58 -13.82
CA LEU A 203 2.78 20.88 -12.87
C LEU A 203 2.89 22.30 -12.32
N LYS A 204 4.11 22.77 -12.03
CA LYS A 204 4.34 24.14 -11.55
C LYS A 204 3.98 25.21 -12.59
N LYS A 205 4.22 24.93 -13.88
CA LYS A 205 3.92 25.85 -14.99
C LYS A 205 2.46 25.83 -15.43
N ASN A 206 1.71 24.76 -15.14
CA ASN A 206 0.33 24.59 -15.58
C ASN A 206 -0.62 24.39 -14.37
N PRO A 207 -1.10 25.48 -13.73
CA PRO A 207 -1.92 25.39 -12.52
C PRO A 207 -3.22 24.58 -12.68
N ASP A 208 -3.80 24.54 -13.90
CA ASP A 208 -5.01 23.77 -14.19
C ASP A 208 -4.78 22.25 -14.14
N LYS A 209 -3.52 21.81 -14.22
CA LYS A 209 -3.16 20.41 -14.23
C LYS A 209 -3.00 19.89 -12.80
N ARG A 210 -3.87 18.95 -12.44
CA ARG A 210 -3.92 18.37 -11.08
C ARG A 210 -2.92 17.22 -10.84
N THR A 211 -2.63 16.44 -11.88
CA THR A 211 -1.80 15.23 -11.77
C THR A 211 -0.91 15.03 -12.99
N LYS A 212 0.23 14.38 -12.77
CA LYS A 212 1.14 13.89 -13.82
C LYS A 212 1.74 12.55 -13.41
N THR A 213 1.59 11.55 -14.26
CA THR A 213 2.25 10.25 -14.08
C THR A 213 3.75 10.38 -14.28
N VAL A 214 4.51 10.16 -13.21
CA VAL A 214 5.98 10.17 -13.20
C VAL A 214 6.50 8.85 -13.77
N GLY A 215 5.99 7.72 -13.24
CA GLY A 215 6.36 6.36 -13.63
C GLY A 215 5.15 5.43 -13.70
N LEU A 216 5.22 4.44 -14.60
CA LEU A 216 4.18 3.43 -14.80
C LEU A 216 4.39 2.18 -13.93
N ASN A 217 5.63 1.92 -13.53
CA ASN A 217 5.95 0.84 -12.60
C ASN A 217 5.84 1.35 -11.17
N SER A 218 5.47 0.46 -10.26
CA SER A 218 5.45 0.77 -8.85
C SER A 218 6.88 0.91 -8.33
N ALA A 219 7.31 2.14 -8.08
CA ALA A 219 8.57 2.42 -7.39
C ALA A 219 8.56 1.82 -5.97
N PHE A 220 7.39 1.43 -5.46
CA PHE A 220 7.20 0.80 -4.15
C PHE A 220 8.02 -0.48 -3.95
N PHE A 221 8.31 -1.21 -5.04
CA PHE A 221 9.11 -2.43 -4.95
C PHE A 221 10.49 -2.13 -4.34
N GLU A 222 11.20 -1.18 -4.92
CA GLU A 222 12.54 -0.74 -4.50
C GLU A 222 12.50 0.31 -3.38
N ALA A 223 11.43 1.10 -3.26
CA ALA A 223 11.33 2.21 -2.31
C ALA A 223 11.24 1.74 -0.85
N SER A 224 12.21 2.14 -0.03
CA SER A 224 12.16 1.93 1.41
C SER A 224 10.88 2.44 2.05
N TYR A 225 10.37 1.71 3.06
CA TYR A 225 9.31 2.24 3.93
C TYR A 225 9.71 3.57 4.59
N ARG A 226 11.01 3.89 4.68
CA ARG A 226 11.52 5.20 5.15
C ARG A 226 11.12 6.38 4.27
N LEU A 227 10.82 6.14 3.00
CA LEU A 227 10.35 7.18 2.10
C LEU A 227 8.90 7.56 2.38
N ILE A 228 8.16 6.81 3.21
CA ILE A 228 6.76 7.10 3.49
C ILE A 228 6.66 8.28 4.46
N ARG A 229 5.99 9.34 4.02
CA ARG A 229 5.85 10.57 4.81
C ARG A 229 4.85 10.47 5.96
N HIS A 230 3.69 9.88 5.71
CA HIS A 230 2.58 9.89 6.68
C HIS A 230 2.00 8.51 6.97
N GLY A 231 1.88 7.66 5.96
CA GLY A 231 1.14 6.41 6.09
C GLY A 231 0.51 5.95 4.79
N PHE A 232 -0.53 5.15 4.91
CA PHE A 232 -1.28 4.58 3.80
C PHE A 232 -2.74 5.02 3.89
N TRP A 233 -3.35 5.26 2.73
CA TRP A 233 -4.75 5.58 2.63
C TRP A 233 -5.47 4.59 1.73
N PHE A 234 -6.65 4.19 2.15
CA PHE A 234 -7.64 3.57 1.29
C PHE A 234 -8.72 4.61 0.98
N ALA A 235 -8.99 4.84 -0.30
CA ALA A 235 -10.02 5.78 -0.75
C ALA A 235 -11.13 5.06 -1.52
N ALA A 236 -12.36 5.54 -1.34
CA ALA A 236 -13.56 5.09 -2.05
C ALA A 236 -14.57 6.25 -2.16
N GLY A 237 -14.57 6.99 -3.27
CA GLY A 237 -15.40 8.18 -3.44
C GLY A 237 -15.03 9.27 -2.42
N GLU A 238 -15.94 9.56 -1.48
CA GLU A 238 -15.69 10.52 -0.39
C GLU A 238 -15.03 9.86 0.84
N GLU A 239 -15.03 8.54 0.92
CA GLU A 239 -14.47 7.82 2.06
C GLU A 239 -12.95 7.76 1.98
N LEU A 240 -12.30 7.95 3.13
CA LEU A 240 -10.86 7.86 3.29
C LEU A 240 -10.52 7.19 4.62
N LEU A 241 -9.95 5.99 4.57
CA LEU A 241 -9.41 5.29 5.73
C LEU A 241 -7.90 5.45 5.76
N PHE A 242 -7.35 5.81 6.92
CA PHE A 242 -5.93 6.14 7.07
C PHE A 242 -5.23 5.23 8.08
N TYR A 243 -4.04 4.79 7.70
CA TYR A 243 -3.12 3.97 8.49
C TYR A 243 -1.83 4.77 8.72
N PRO A 244 -1.69 5.46 9.87
CA PRO A 244 -0.52 6.29 10.15
C PRO A 244 0.74 5.47 10.34
N MET A 245 1.82 5.84 9.64
CA MET A 245 3.14 5.30 9.99
C MET A 245 3.58 5.83 11.36
N PRO A 246 4.12 4.98 12.24
CA PRO A 246 4.78 5.44 13.46
C PRO A 246 5.98 6.32 13.12
N SER A 247 6.37 7.21 14.03
CA SER A 247 7.56 8.05 13.84
C SER A 247 8.84 7.22 13.78
N ALA A 248 9.90 7.77 13.19
CA ALA A 248 11.19 7.08 13.11
C ALA A 248 11.71 6.66 14.50
N GLU A 249 11.52 7.51 15.51
CA GLU A 249 11.92 7.21 16.89
C GLU A 249 11.13 6.04 17.48
N VAL A 250 9.82 5.96 17.20
CA VAL A 250 8.98 4.83 17.64
C VAL A 250 9.37 3.56 16.90
N LEU A 251 9.63 3.63 15.59
CA LEU A 251 10.08 2.48 14.80
C LEU A 251 11.42 1.95 15.29
N GLU A 252 12.35 2.84 15.65
CA GLU A 252 13.66 2.46 16.20
C GLU A 252 13.58 1.86 17.59
N ARG A 253 12.73 2.41 18.45
CA ARG A 253 12.59 1.97 19.85
C ARG A 253 11.78 0.68 19.96
N ASP A 254 10.62 0.63 19.32
CA ASP A 254 9.59 -0.40 19.58
C ASP A 254 9.52 -1.45 18.47
N HIS A 255 10.02 -1.13 17.26
CA HIS A 255 9.93 -1.99 16.09
C HIS A 255 11.28 -2.24 15.41
N TYR A 256 12.39 -2.16 16.16
CA TYR A 256 13.75 -2.33 15.64
C TYR A 256 13.96 -3.56 14.73
N PRO A 257 13.44 -4.76 15.08
CA PRO A 257 13.61 -5.94 14.23
C PRO A 257 12.98 -5.80 12.85
N TRP A 258 11.95 -4.97 12.70
CA TRP A 258 11.35 -4.62 11.41
C TRP A 258 12.11 -3.46 10.77
N TRP A 259 12.36 -2.39 11.52
CA TRP A 259 13.00 -1.15 11.05
C TRP A 259 14.37 -1.34 10.39
N LYS A 260 15.20 -2.26 10.91
CA LYS A 260 16.53 -2.50 10.35
C LYS A 260 16.51 -3.20 8.98
N TYR A 261 15.36 -3.73 8.54
CA TYR A 261 15.18 -4.38 7.23
C TYR A 261 14.22 -3.61 6.32
N THR A 262 13.91 -2.35 6.63
CA THR A 262 13.20 -1.45 5.72
C THR A 262 14.17 -0.93 4.66
N GLN A 263 14.59 -1.80 3.75
CA GLN A 263 15.21 -1.34 2.50
C GLN A 263 14.16 -0.87 1.51
#